data_AF-A0A8R2JVX9-F1
#
_entry.id   AF-A0A8R2JVX9-F1
#
_cell.length_a   1.000
_cell.length_b   1.000
_cell.length_c   1.000
_cell.angle_alpha   90.00
_cell.angle_beta   90.00
_cell.angle_gamma   90.00
#
_symmetry.space_group_name_H-M   'P 1'
#
loop_
_entity.id
_entity.type
_entity.pdbx_description
1 polymer ?
#
loop_
_entity_poly.entity_id
_entity_poly.type
_entity_poly.pdbx_seq_one_letter_code
_entity_poly.pdbx_strand_id
1 'polypeptide(L)'
;MGISYDVGFPLVYALMSRKTEQAYNALFMYIKTIEPTWQPQTIMMDFERASINAIRSQFPRTRIVGCWFHSSQSLWRKIQELGLTRLYKINRKVYDFFRMAMAIALLPPENAREGFMELEIFFQNNIYNTVEPDISLKFFQFLHYFNKTWLTGNLIM
;
A
#
# COMPACT_ATOMS: atom_id res chain seq x y z
N MET A 1 -9.19 -12.88 -5.89
CA MET A 1 -9.46 -13.91 -4.86
C MET A 1 -10.84 -13.64 -4.30
N GLY A 2 -11.70 -14.65 -4.22
CA GLY A 2 -12.95 -14.58 -3.46
C GLY A 2 -12.69 -15.01 -2.02
N ILE A 3 -13.42 -14.45 -1.06
CA ILE A 3 -13.35 -14.86 0.34
C ILE A 3 -14.68 -15.51 0.69
N SER A 4 -14.63 -16.74 1.20
CA SER A 4 -15.79 -17.48 1.71
C SER A 4 -15.35 -18.33 2.89
N TYR A 5 -16.09 -18.28 4.00
CA TYR A 5 -15.75 -18.99 5.26
C TYR A 5 -14.31 -18.75 5.73
N ASP A 6 -13.84 -17.49 5.67
CA ASP A 6 -12.46 -17.08 6.00
C ASP A 6 -11.35 -17.76 5.17
N VAL A 7 -11.72 -18.43 4.08
CA VAL A 7 -10.80 -19.04 3.13
C VAL A 7 -10.78 -18.23 1.83
N GLY A 8 -9.57 -17.96 1.35
CA GLY A 8 -9.34 -17.30 0.08
C GLY A 8 -9.30 -18.31 -1.07
N PHE A 9 -10.17 -18.13 -2.06
CA PHE A 9 -10.21 -18.98 -3.26
C PHE A 9 -9.74 -18.19 -4.49
N PRO A 10 -8.81 -18.74 -5.28
CA PRO A 10 -8.50 -18.17 -6.58
C PRO A 10 -9.70 -18.38 -7.51
N LEU A 11 -10.26 -17.27 -8.03
CA LEU A 11 -11.42 -17.31 -8.92
C LEU A 11 -11.01 -17.21 -10.39
N VAL A 12 -9.99 -16.41 -10.68
CA VAL A 12 -9.53 -16.12 -12.04
C VAL A 12 -8.01 -16.00 -12.02
N TYR A 13 -7.35 -16.61 -13.00
CA TYR A 13 -5.94 -16.39 -13.32
C TYR A 13 -5.85 -15.69 -14.67
N ALA A 14 -5.09 -14.59 -14.74
CA ALA A 14 -4.88 -13.84 -15.97
C ALA A 14 -3.40 -13.51 -16.13
N LEU A 15 -2.80 -14.03 -17.20
CA LEU A 15 -1.44 -13.67 -17.61
C LEU A 15 -1.52 -12.45 -18.51
N MET A 16 -0.93 -11.33 -18.08
CA MET A 16 -0.98 -10.06 -18.79
C MET A 16 0.41 -9.66 -19.28
N SER A 17 0.51 -9.24 -20.54
CA SER A 17 1.76 -8.74 -21.13
C SER A 17 1.95 -7.22 -20.93
N ARG A 18 0.92 -6.51 -20.46
CA ARG A 18 0.92 -5.06 -20.28
C ARG A 18 0.16 -4.67 -19.02
N LYS A 19 0.65 -3.61 -18.36
CA LYS A 19 0.06 -2.98 -17.18
C LYS A 19 -0.62 -1.65 -17.53
N THR A 20 -1.45 -1.67 -18.57
CA THR A 20 -2.16 -0.46 -19.05
C THR A 20 -3.63 -0.53 -18.72
N GLU A 21 -4.27 0.64 -18.62
CA GLU A 21 -5.70 0.73 -18.29
C GLU A 21 -6.56 0.00 -19.34
N GLN A 22 -6.18 0.05 -20.61
CA GLN A 22 -6.86 -0.68 -21.69
C GLN A 22 -6.78 -2.20 -21.48
N ALA A 23 -5.62 -2.71 -21.06
CA ALA A 23 -5.43 -4.14 -20.81
C ALA A 23 -6.29 -4.63 -19.64
N TYR A 24 -6.34 -3.86 -18.54
CA TYR A 24 -7.21 -4.20 -17.40
C TYR A 24 -8.69 -4.09 -17.74
N ASN A 25 -9.10 -3.07 -18.49
CA ASN A 25 -10.49 -2.94 -18.94
C ASN A 25 -10.90 -4.16 -19.78
N ALA A 26 -10.08 -4.58 -20.74
CA ALA A 26 -10.35 -5.77 -21.54
C ALA A 26 -10.52 -7.03 -20.67
N LEU A 27 -9.65 -7.22 -19.67
CA LEU A 27 -9.76 -8.34 -18.73
C LEU A 27 -11.08 -8.30 -17.93
N PHE A 28 -11.40 -7.17 -17.31
CA PHE A 28 -12.60 -7.05 -16.48
C PHE A 28 -13.89 -7.12 -17.28
N MET A 29 -13.90 -6.57 -18.51
CA MET A 29 -15.00 -6.75 -19.45
C MET A 29 -15.21 -8.23 -19.80
N TYR A 30 -14.13 -8.96 -20.07
CA TYR A 30 -14.22 -10.40 -20.34
C TYR A 30 -14.73 -11.19 -19.12
N ILE A 31 -14.31 -10.86 -17.91
CA ILE A 31 -14.84 -11.53 -16.70
C ILE A 31 -16.36 -11.32 -16.57
N LYS A 32 -16.87 -10.14 -16.93
CA LYS A 32 -18.32 -9.89 -16.93
C LYS A 32 -19.09 -10.65 -18.01
N THR A 33 -18.44 -11.11 -19.10
CA THR A 33 -19.12 -11.98 -20.05
C THR A 33 -19.29 -13.39 -19.50
N ILE A 34 -18.42 -13.81 -18.56
CA ILE A 34 -18.50 -15.09 -17.86
C ILE A 34 -19.55 -15.04 -16.75
N GLU A 35 -19.53 -14.00 -15.91
CA GLU A 35 -20.53 -13.78 -14.86
C GLU A 35 -21.11 -12.35 -14.94
N PRO A 36 -22.20 -12.17 -15.72
CA PRO A 36 -22.80 -10.85 -15.95
C PRO A 36 -23.41 -10.21 -14.71
N THR A 37 -23.79 -11.03 -13.71
CA THR A 37 -24.40 -10.52 -12.47
C THR A 37 -23.37 -10.14 -11.41
N TRP A 38 -22.07 -10.33 -11.69
CA TRP A 38 -21.02 -10.08 -10.73
C TRP A 38 -20.93 -8.60 -10.36
N GLN A 39 -21.28 -8.29 -9.11
CA GLN A 39 -21.18 -6.96 -8.53
C GLN A 39 -20.55 -7.07 -7.14
N PRO A 40 -19.20 -7.14 -7.04
CA PRO A 40 -18.55 -7.20 -5.74
C PRO A 40 -18.80 -5.90 -4.98
N GLN A 41 -19.09 -5.99 -3.69
CA GLN A 41 -19.27 -4.81 -2.84
C GLN A 41 -17.94 -4.10 -2.60
N THR A 42 -16.87 -4.87 -2.40
CA THR A 42 -15.51 -4.38 -2.16
C THR A 42 -14.51 -5.16 -3.00
N ILE A 43 -13.54 -4.45 -3.57
CA ILE A 43 -12.35 -5.03 -4.22
C ILE A 43 -11.13 -4.50 -3.48
N MET A 44 -10.34 -5.41 -2.94
CA MET A 44 -9.00 -5.11 -2.44
C MET A 44 -8.00 -5.29 -3.58
N MET A 45 -7.16 -4.29 -3.84
CA MET A 45 -6.18 -4.36 -4.90
C MET A 45 -4.93 -3.54 -4.60
N ASP A 46 -3.93 -3.72 -5.44
CA ASP A 46 -2.70 -2.95 -5.40
C ASP A 46 -2.96 -1.49 -5.79
N PHE A 47 -2.09 -0.61 -5.34
CA PHE A 47 -2.15 0.81 -5.66
C PHE A 47 -1.63 1.07 -7.09
N GLU A 48 -2.18 0.39 -8.09
CA GLU A 48 -1.83 0.60 -9.49
C GLU A 48 -2.94 1.37 -10.20
N ARG A 49 -2.67 2.64 -10.56
CA ARG A 49 -3.66 3.57 -11.12
C ARG A 49 -4.43 3.01 -12.31
N ALA A 50 -3.74 2.35 -13.25
CA ALA A 50 -4.36 1.76 -14.44
C ALA A 50 -5.43 0.73 -14.07
N SER A 51 -5.14 -0.13 -13.09
CA SER A 51 -6.08 -1.13 -12.60
C SER A 51 -7.23 -0.52 -11.78
N ILE A 52 -6.95 0.51 -10.95
CA ILE A 52 -7.97 1.23 -10.19
C ILE A 52 -8.97 1.91 -11.14
N ASN A 53 -8.47 2.59 -12.17
CA ASN A 53 -9.32 3.23 -13.17
C ASN A 53 -10.19 2.22 -13.91
N ALA A 54 -9.62 1.08 -14.31
CA ALA A 54 -10.37 0.02 -14.95
C ALA A 54 -11.46 -0.57 -14.02
N ILE A 55 -11.18 -0.78 -12.73
CA ILE A 55 -12.20 -1.20 -11.76
C ILE A 55 -13.27 -0.13 -11.59
N ARG A 56 -12.94 1.16 -11.51
CA ARG A 56 -13.94 2.24 -11.43
C ARG A 56 -14.84 2.28 -12.67
N SER A 57 -14.26 2.04 -13.84
CA SER A 57 -15.00 1.98 -15.11
C SER A 57 -15.93 0.77 -15.17
N GLN A 58 -15.44 -0.42 -14.83
CA GLN A 58 -16.21 -1.65 -14.94
C GLN A 58 -17.16 -1.87 -13.74
N PHE A 59 -16.79 -1.47 -12.54
CA PHE A 59 -17.55 -1.71 -11.31
C PHE A 59 -17.78 -0.40 -10.53
N PRO A 60 -18.59 0.53 -11.07
CA PRO A 60 -18.72 1.88 -10.51
C PRO A 60 -19.31 1.95 -9.10
N ARG A 61 -20.04 0.90 -8.68
CA ARG A 61 -20.64 0.78 -7.33
C ARG A 61 -19.74 0.08 -6.32
N THR A 62 -18.58 -0.41 -6.74
CA THR A 62 -17.69 -1.18 -5.88
C THR A 62 -16.77 -0.25 -5.09
N ARG A 63 -16.66 -0.50 -3.79
CA ARG A 63 -15.66 0.15 -2.95
C ARG A 63 -14.28 -0.44 -3.26
N ILE A 64 -13.33 0.41 -3.63
CA ILE A 64 -11.93 0.01 -3.82
C ILE A 64 -11.19 0.24 -2.51
N VAL A 65 -10.43 -0.76 -2.06
CA VAL A 65 -9.59 -0.69 -0.86
C VAL A 65 -8.17 -1.08 -1.24
N GLY A 66 -7.19 -0.31 -0.75
CA GLY A 66 -5.78 -0.64 -0.94
C GLY A 66 -5.37 -1.88 -0.17
N CYS A 67 -4.52 -2.72 -0.76
CA CYS A 67 -4.01 -3.91 -0.08
C CYS A 67 -2.89 -3.55 0.90
N TRP A 68 -3.16 -3.67 2.20
CA TRP A 68 -2.17 -3.47 3.28
C TRP A 68 -0.93 -4.34 3.14
N PHE A 69 -1.09 -5.58 2.66
CA PHE A 69 0.01 -6.50 2.49
C PHE A 69 1.02 -5.98 1.45
N HIS A 70 0.54 -5.53 0.29
CA HIS A 70 1.40 -5.02 -0.77
C HIS A 70 2.03 -3.66 -0.43
N SER A 71 1.33 -2.78 0.30
CA SER A 71 1.95 -1.55 0.81
C SER A 71 3.04 -1.88 1.83
N SER A 72 2.77 -2.77 2.79
CA SER A 72 3.76 -3.21 3.79
C SER A 72 4.98 -3.86 3.17
N GLN A 73 4.81 -4.69 2.13
CA GLN A 73 5.93 -5.25 1.37
C GLN A 73 6.77 -4.17 0.68
N SER A 74 6.12 -3.15 0.11
CA SER A 74 6.82 -2.05 -0.56
C SER A 74 7.61 -1.19 0.42
N LEU A 75 7.03 -0.90 1.59
CA LEU A 75 7.75 -0.25 2.69
C LEU A 75 8.92 -1.10 3.19
N TRP A 76 8.73 -2.42 3.32
CA TRP A 76 9.81 -3.33 3.72
C TRP A 76 10.96 -3.35 2.72
N ARG A 77 10.67 -3.40 1.41
CA ARG A 77 11.71 -3.27 0.38
C ARG A 77 12.46 -1.95 0.51
N LYS A 78 11.77 -0.84 0.77
CA LYS A 78 12.43 0.45 1.02
C LYS A 78 13.35 0.42 2.24
N ILE A 79 12.93 -0.20 3.34
CA ILE A 79 13.75 -0.38 4.55
C ILE A 79 15.03 -1.17 4.21
N GLN A 80 14.91 -2.21 3.39
CA GLN A 80 16.05 -3.01 2.94
C GLN A 80 17.00 -2.21 2.03
N GLU A 81 16.47 -1.49 1.05
CA GLU A 81 17.25 -0.61 0.15
C GLU A 81 18.07 0.43 0.91
N LEU A 82 17.50 0.98 2.00
CA LEU A 82 18.16 1.96 2.85
C LEU A 82 19.15 1.35 3.86
N GLY A 83 19.26 0.01 3.90
CA GLY A 83 20.15 -0.69 4.83
C GLY A 83 19.70 -0.66 6.29
N LEU A 84 18.43 -0.36 6.56
CA LEU A 84 17.89 -0.20 7.93
C LEU A 84 17.44 -1.52 8.59
N THR A 85 17.53 -2.64 7.86
CA THR A 85 17.08 -3.97 8.32
C THR A 85 17.70 -4.42 9.65
N ARG A 86 19.02 -4.19 9.85
CA ARG A 86 19.68 -4.57 11.10
C ARG A 86 19.12 -3.75 12.27
N LEU A 87 19.02 -2.45 12.09
CA LEU A 87 18.53 -1.52 13.11
C LEU A 87 17.07 -1.81 13.48
N TYR A 88 16.22 -2.10 12.48
CA TYR A 88 14.84 -2.57 12.68
C TYR A 88 14.75 -3.80 13.59
N LYS A 89 15.70 -4.73 13.51
CA LYS A 89 15.68 -5.98 14.31
C LYS A 89 16.15 -5.78 15.75
N ILE A 90 17.07 -4.85 15.99
CA ILE A 90 17.77 -4.71 17.29
C ILE A 90 17.30 -3.52 18.12
N ASN A 91 16.67 -2.51 17.50
CA ASN A 91 16.22 -1.31 18.19
C ASN A 91 14.68 -1.26 18.21
N ARG A 92 14.10 -1.31 19.42
CA ARG A 92 12.65 -1.34 19.61
C ARG A 92 11.94 -0.10 19.08
N LYS A 93 12.52 1.09 19.26
CA LYS A 93 11.91 2.34 18.77
C LYS A 93 11.91 2.38 17.25
N VAL A 94 12.97 1.90 16.61
CA VAL A 94 13.04 1.80 15.15
C VAL A 94 12.05 0.75 14.62
N TYR A 95 11.92 -0.39 15.31
CA TYR A 95 10.86 -1.36 15.03
C TYR A 95 9.47 -0.69 15.08
N ASP A 96 9.15 -0.02 16.19
CA ASP A 96 7.86 0.64 16.38
C ASP A 96 7.60 1.71 15.32
N PHE A 97 8.59 2.55 14.98
CA PHE A 97 8.49 3.52 13.89
C PHE A 97 8.06 2.88 12.56
N PHE A 98 8.73 1.81 12.14
CA PHE A 98 8.39 1.16 10.87
C PHE A 98 7.05 0.42 10.93
N ARG A 99 6.66 -0.11 12.09
CA ARG A 99 5.33 -0.68 12.29
C ARG A 99 4.23 0.37 12.25
N MET A 100 4.46 1.55 12.83
CA MET A 100 3.57 2.71 12.72
C MET A 100 3.42 3.11 11.26
N ALA A 101 4.51 3.22 10.51
CA ALA A 101 4.47 3.53 9.08
C ALA A 101 3.61 2.53 8.28
N MET A 102 3.75 1.23 8.55
CA MET A 102 2.91 0.19 7.92
C MET A 102 1.44 0.24 8.36
N ALA A 103 1.16 0.73 9.57
CA ALA A 103 -0.20 0.82 10.11
C ALA A 103 -0.99 2.01 9.54
N ILE A 104 -0.33 3.04 8.99
CA ILE A 104 -1.01 4.20 8.37
C ILE A 104 -2.00 3.74 7.29
N ALA A 105 -1.67 2.69 6.52
CA ALA A 105 -2.55 2.12 5.50
C ALA A 105 -3.85 1.48 6.02
N LEU A 106 -3.97 1.32 7.34
CA LEU A 106 -5.15 0.79 8.01
C LEU A 106 -6.02 1.89 8.62
N LEU A 107 -5.55 3.14 8.61
CA LEU A 107 -6.33 4.28 9.06
C LEU A 107 -7.42 4.62 8.04
N PRO A 108 -8.49 5.30 8.46
CA PRO A 108 -9.36 6.00 7.52
C PRO A 108 -8.53 6.92 6.61
N PRO A 109 -8.82 7.01 5.29
CA PRO A 109 -8.08 7.84 4.34
C PRO A 109 -7.88 9.29 4.82
N GLU A 110 -8.90 9.86 5.45
CA GLU A 110 -8.91 11.21 6.01
C GLU A 110 -7.88 11.40 7.15
N ASN A 111 -7.52 10.34 7.87
CA ASN A 111 -6.54 10.34 8.96
C ASN A 111 -5.12 9.94 8.50
N ALA A 112 -4.93 9.52 7.24
CA ALA A 112 -3.62 9.06 6.77
C ALA A 112 -2.53 10.14 6.89
N ARG A 113 -2.89 11.41 6.62
CA ARG A 113 -1.96 12.54 6.75
C ARG A 113 -1.58 12.82 8.21
N GLU A 114 -2.55 12.75 9.11
CA GLU A 114 -2.34 12.91 10.55
C GLU A 114 -1.45 11.79 11.10
N GLY A 115 -1.73 10.53 10.74
CA GLY A 115 -0.89 9.39 11.12
C GLY A 115 0.55 9.51 10.63
N PHE A 116 0.78 10.15 9.48
CA PHE A 116 2.13 10.45 9.01
C PHE A 116 2.81 11.56 9.81
N MET A 117 2.08 12.60 10.22
CA MET A 117 2.63 13.64 11.10
C MET A 117 3.04 13.05 12.46
N GLU A 118 2.23 12.16 13.02
CA GLU A 118 2.57 11.43 14.25
C GLU A 118 3.82 10.56 14.08
N LEU A 119 4.00 9.95 12.90
CA LEU A 119 5.22 9.20 12.57
C LEU A 119 6.47 10.10 12.53
N GLU A 120 6.36 11.31 11.97
CA GLU A 120 7.45 12.30 11.95
C GLU A 120 7.81 12.74 13.37
N ILE A 121 6.81 13.07 14.19
CA ILE A 121 6.98 13.44 15.61
C ILE A 121 7.64 12.31 16.38
N PHE A 122 7.20 11.07 16.18
CA PHE A 122 7.80 9.90 16.82
C PHE A 122 9.29 9.77 16.49
N PHE A 123 9.66 9.94 15.21
CA PHE A 123 11.06 9.91 14.78
C PHE A 123 11.90 10.98 15.48
N GLN A 124 11.44 12.23 15.50
CA GLN A 124 12.16 13.34 16.14
C GLN A 124 12.38 13.10 17.64
N ASN A 125 11.34 12.64 18.33
CA ASN A 125 11.37 12.49 19.79
C ASN A 125 12.12 11.24 20.27
N ASN A 126 12.15 10.16 19.47
CA ASN A 126 12.60 8.85 19.93
C ASN A 126 13.83 8.30 19.20
N ILE A 127 14.16 8.80 18.01
CA ILE A 127 15.18 8.18 17.14
C ILE A 127 16.25 9.18 16.70
N TYR A 128 15.86 10.39 16.28
CA TYR A 128 16.74 11.34 15.59
C TYR A 128 18.08 11.60 16.30
N ASN A 129 18.05 11.86 17.61
CA ASN A 129 19.25 12.13 18.42
C ASN A 129 19.95 10.86 18.95
N THR A 130 19.40 9.67 18.67
CA THR A 130 19.91 8.38 19.19
C THR A 130 20.74 7.60 18.17
N VAL A 131 20.79 8.09 16.93
CA VAL A 131 21.49 7.44 15.81
C VAL A 131 22.47 8.41 15.16
N GLU A 132 23.44 7.86 14.43
CA GLU A 132 24.42 8.65 13.70
C GLU A 132 23.76 9.49 12.59
N PRO A 133 24.35 10.64 12.20
CA PRO A 133 23.77 11.52 11.19
C PRO A 133 23.47 10.85 9.85
N ASP A 134 24.30 9.89 9.40
CA ASP A 134 24.05 9.14 8.16
C ASP A 134 22.81 8.24 8.28
N ILE A 135 22.57 7.68 9.47
CA ILE A 135 21.39 6.88 9.75
C ILE A 135 20.16 7.76 9.78
N SER A 136 20.20 8.91 10.47
CA SER A 136 19.10 9.89 10.46
C SER A 136 18.73 10.32 9.04
N LEU A 137 19.70 10.51 8.14
CA LEU A 137 19.45 10.81 6.73
C LEU A 137 18.62 9.71 6.03
N LYS A 138 18.87 8.43 6.33
CA LYS A 138 18.11 7.31 5.76
C LYS A 138 16.65 7.31 6.23
N PHE A 139 16.36 7.73 7.47
CA PHE A 139 14.98 7.92 7.93
C PHE A 139 14.28 9.06 7.20
N PHE A 140 14.95 10.19 6.95
CA PHE A 140 14.40 11.26 6.13
C PHE A 140 14.13 10.80 4.69
N GLN A 141 15.02 10.00 4.10
CA GLN A 141 14.80 9.40 2.78
C GLN A 141 13.58 8.47 2.77
N PHE A 142 13.37 7.70 3.85
CA PHE A 142 12.19 6.86 4.02
C PHE A 142 10.90 7.70 4.14
N LEU A 143 10.89 8.71 5.00
CA LEU A 143 9.74 9.61 5.19
C LEU A 143 9.39 10.36 3.90
N HIS A 144 10.41 10.86 3.19
CA HIS A 144 10.23 11.50 1.88
C HIS A 144 9.61 10.53 0.86
N TYR A 145 10.15 9.31 0.78
CA TYR A 145 9.57 8.26 -0.07
C TYR A 145 8.12 7.98 0.30
N PHE A 146 7.83 7.82 1.59
CA PHE A 146 6.49 7.52 2.06
C PHE A 146 5.49 8.60 1.64
N ASN A 147 5.81 9.87 1.95
CA ASN A 147 4.97 11.00 1.61
C ASN A 147 4.76 11.11 0.10
N LYS A 148 5.85 11.02 -0.69
CA LYS A 148 5.79 11.13 -2.15
C LYS A 148 4.95 10.02 -2.79
N THR A 149 5.08 8.79 -2.31
CA THR A 149 4.44 7.63 -2.93
C THR A 149 3.00 7.43 -2.48
N TRP A 150 2.71 7.61 -1.19
CA TRP A 150 1.44 7.17 -0.58
C TRP A 150 0.51 8.29 -0.13
N LEU A 151 1.01 9.53 0.03
CA LEU A 151 0.19 10.66 0.52
C LEU A 151 -0.01 11.73 -0.54
N THR A 152 1.05 12.12 -1.25
CA THR A 152 0.99 13.13 -2.32
C THR A 152 0.97 12.51 -3.71
N GLY A 153 1.30 11.22 -3.81
CA GLY A 153 1.23 10.48 -5.06
C GLY A 153 -0.22 10.31 -5.50
N ASN A 154 -0.45 10.07 -6.79
CA ASN A 154 -1.78 9.76 -7.37
C ASN A 154 -2.36 8.40 -6.89
N LEU A 155 -1.81 7.85 -5.82
CA LEU A 155 -2.10 6.58 -5.17
C LEU A 155 -2.49 6.87 -3.73
N ILE A 156 -3.61 7.58 -3.54
CA ILE A 156 -4.04 7.97 -2.20
C ILE A 156 -4.60 6.72 -1.51
N MET A 157 -4.00 6.38 -0.34
CA MET A 157 -4.57 5.45 0.64
C MET A 157 -5.92 5.94 1.15
#